data_AF-A0A178MDK0-F1
#
_entry.id   AF-A0A178MDK0-F1
#
_cell.length_a   1.000
_cell.length_b   1.000
_cell.length_c   1.000
_cell.angle_alpha   90.00
_cell.angle_beta   90.00
_cell.angle_gamma   90.00
#
_symmetry.space_group_name_H-M   'P 1'
#
loop_
_entity.id
_entity.type
_entity.pdbx_description
1 polymer ?
#
loop_
_entity_poly.entity_id
_entity_poly.type
_entity_poly.pdbx_seq_one_letter_code
_entity_poly.pdbx_strand_id
1 'polypeptide(L)'
;MVERICPACRHGNPLENRYCGACGAALTGNDALAPREPGALAPRTLSLSPAQMRQIGAALALGAATLAVEVGKAWLRRRMGTPAPVAPITAVTQNPITPAVEPVRVTTTIISQRVVEIWERGELVRQVVERHVWRKE
;
A
#
# COMPACT_ATOMS: atom_id res chain seq x y z
N MET A 1 5.32 -2.81 -23.06
CA MET A 1 5.42 -3.44 -24.40
C MET A 1 4.02 -3.41 -24.99
N VAL A 2 3.85 -2.85 -26.19
CA VAL A 2 2.52 -2.73 -26.83
C VAL A 2 2.39 -3.89 -27.80
N GLU A 3 1.30 -4.65 -27.71
CA GLU A 3 1.05 -5.84 -28.52
C GLU A 3 -0.21 -5.65 -29.38
N ARG A 4 -0.21 -6.26 -30.57
CA ARG A 4 -1.36 -6.36 -31.47
C ARG A 4 -2.09 -7.67 -31.24
N ILE A 5 -3.40 -7.60 -31.00
CA ILE A 5 -4.22 -8.80 -30.85
C ILE A 5 -4.71 -9.23 -32.23
N CYS A 6 -4.47 -10.49 -32.60
CA CYS A 6 -4.99 -11.05 -33.84
C CYS A 6 -6.53 -11.17 -33.77
N PRO A 7 -7.31 -10.62 -34.72
CA PRO A 7 -8.77 -10.72 -34.68
C PRO A 7 -9.27 -12.16 -34.91
N ALA A 8 -8.50 -13.01 -35.58
CA ALA A 8 -8.89 -14.39 -35.88
C ALA A 8 -8.69 -15.35 -34.69
N CYS A 9 -7.57 -15.24 -33.97
CA CYS A 9 -7.22 -16.21 -32.91
C CYS A 9 -6.95 -15.59 -31.54
N ARG A 10 -7.00 -14.25 -31.41
CA ARG A 10 -6.73 -13.47 -30.19
C ARG A 10 -5.32 -13.64 -29.60
N HIS A 11 -4.38 -14.19 -30.36
CA HIS A 11 -2.98 -14.23 -29.96
C HIS A 11 -2.36 -12.83 -29.94
N GLY A 12 -1.52 -12.54 -28.94
CA GLY A 12 -0.73 -11.32 -28.86
C GLY A 12 0.47 -11.40 -29.80
N ASN A 13 0.67 -10.39 -30.63
CA ASN A 13 1.76 -10.31 -31.59
C ASN A 13 2.52 -8.98 -31.41
N PRO A 14 3.82 -8.93 -31.72
CA PRO A 14 4.55 -7.67 -31.84
C PRO A 14 3.90 -6.71 -32.84
N LEU A 15 4.09 -5.39 -32.65
CA LEU A 15 3.55 -4.35 -33.53
C LEU A 15 4.10 -4.44 -34.96
N GLU A 16 5.29 -4.99 -35.12
CA GLU A 16 6.04 -5.11 -36.36
C GLU A 16 5.56 -6.29 -37.23
N ASN A 17 4.85 -7.26 -36.63
CA ASN A 17 4.38 -8.44 -37.35
C ASN A 17 3.24 -8.09 -38.31
N ARG A 18 3.42 -8.44 -39.59
CA ARG A 18 2.36 -8.33 -40.63
C ARG A 18 1.40 -9.51 -40.62
N TYR A 19 1.81 -10.63 -40.05
CA TYR A 19 1.03 -11.87 -39.95
C TYR A 19 1.07 -12.40 -38.52
N CYS A 20 0.01 -13.11 -38.11
CA CYS A 20 -0.05 -13.72 -36.79
C CYS A 20 0.91 -14.90 -36.68
N GLY A 21 1.74 -14.92 -35.63
CA GLY A 21 2.65 -16.02 -35.33
C GLY A 21 1.96 -17.33 -34.93
N ALA A 22 0.67 -17.29 -34.57
CA ALA A 22 -0.11 -18.46 -34.18
C ALA A 22 -0.98 -19.03 -35.30
N CYS A 23 -1.71 -18.18 -36.04
CA CYS A 23 -2.68 -18.64 -37.06
C CYS A 23 -2.36 -18.18 -38.50
N GLY A 24 -1.32 -17.38 -38.71
CA GLY A 24 -0.93 -16.89 -40.04
C GLY A 24 -1.84 -15.80 -40.64
N ALA A 25 -2.92 -15.41 -39.96
CA ALA A 25 -3.81 -14.35 -40.46
C ALA A 25 -3.09 -13.00 -40.58
N ALA A 26 -3.44 -12.21 -41.61
CA ALA A 26 -2.89 -10.87 -41.82
C ALA A 26 -3.33 -9.93 -40.67
N LEU A 27 -2.39 -9.14 -40.17
CA LEU A 27 -2.61 -8.14 -39.12
C LEU A 27 -2.65 -6.76 -39.79
N THR A 28 -3.78 -6.45 -40.44
CA THR A 28 -4.05 -5.17 -41.09
C THR A 28 -4.03 -4.03 -40.08
N GLY A 29 -3.35 -2.93 -40.41
CA GLY A 29 -2.87 -1.91 -39.46
C GLY A 29 -3.92 -1.21 -38.58
N ASN A 30 -5.21 -1.35 -38.91
CA ASN A 30 -6.32 -0.76 -38.15
C ASN A 30 -7.03 -1.77 -37.22
N ASP A 31 -6.86 -3.08 -37.41
CA ASP A 31 -7.56 -4.11 -36.62
C ASP A 31 -6.87 -4.43 -35.29
N ALA A 32 -5.74 -3.76 -35.03
CA ALA A 32 -4.81 -4.10 -33.96
C ALA A 32 -4.86 -3.16 -32.74
N LEU A 33 -5.67 -2.10 -32.79
CA LEU A 33 -5.95 -1.28 -31.63
C LEU A 33 -7.30 -1.73 -31.11
N ALA A 34 -7.31 -2.50 -30.02
CA ALA A 34 -8.54 -2.88 -29.34
C ALA A 34 -9.41 -1.61 -29.17
N PRO A 35 -10.70 -1.63 -29.55
CA PRO A 35 -11.59 -0.51 -29.33
C PRO A 35 -11.49 -0.07 -27.87
N ARG A 36 -11.00 1.14 -27.65
CA ARG A 36 -10.95 1.72 -26.32
C ARG A 36 -12.37 2.16 -26.00
N GLU A 37 -13.10 1.31 -25.28
CA GLU A 37 -14.42 1.65 -24.74
C GLU A 37 -14.34 3.01 -24.02
N PRO A 38 -15.02 4.06 -24.51
CA PRO A 38 -14.92 5.42 -23.95
C PRO A 38 -15.56 5.57 -22.56
N GLY A 39 -15.97 4.48 -21.91
CA GLY A 39 -16.61 4.47 -20.59
C GLY A 39 -15.73 4.05 -19.40
N ALA A 40 -14.48 3.62 -19.62
CA ALA A 40 -13.66 3.01 -18.55
C ALA A 40 -13.14 4.01 -17.49
N LEU A 41 -13.41 5.30 -17.63
CA LEU A 41 -12.97 6.35 -16.70
C LEU A 41 -14.13 7.13 -16.06
N ALA A 42 -15.34 6.55 -16.01
CA ALA A 42 -16.38 7.13 -15.17
C ALA A 42 -15.89 7.14 -13.70
N PRO A 43 -15.87 8.30 -13.02
CA PRO A 43 -15.55 8.33 -11.60
C PRO A 43 -16.54 7.44 -10.86
N ARG A 44 -16.05 6.34 -10.30
CA ARG A 44 -16.84 5.49 -9.41
C ARG A 44 -17.29 6.37 -8.25
N THR A 45 -18.57 6.73 -8.23
CA THR A 45 -19.19 7.29 -7.04
C THR A 45 -19.12 6.22 -5.97
N LEU A 46 -18.22 6.43 -5.00
CA LEU A 46 -18.10 5.56 -3.84
C LEU A 46 -19.34 5.78 -2.97
N SER A 47 -20.37 4.98 -3.19
CA SER A 47 -21.54 4.93 -2.31
C SER A 47 -21.11 4.28 -0.98
N LEU A 48 -20.75 5.10 0.00
CA LEU A 48 -20.45 4.63 1.35
C LEU A 48 -21.75 4.22 2.04
N SER A 49 -21.74 3.05 2.68
CA SER A 49 -22.87 2.62 3.49
C SER A 49 -22.99 3.48 4.76
N PRO A 50 -24.19 3.58 5.38
CA PRO A 50 -24.37 4.31 6.64
C PRO A 50 -23.43 3.82 7.75
N ALA A 51 -23.08 2.53 7.76
CA ALA A 51 -22.14 1.94 8.71
C ALA A 51 -20.70 2.44 8.48
N GLN A 52 -20.25 2.52 7.22
CA GLN A 52 -18.93 3.05 6.86
C GLN A 52 -18.81 4.54 7.21
N MET A 53 -19.87 5.33 6.98
CA MET A 53 -19.89 6.74 7.39
C MET A 53 -19.73 6.91 8.91
N ARG A 54 -20.37 6.05 9.71
CA ARG A 54 -20.22 6.07 11.18
C ARG A 54 -18.78 5.78 11.62
N GLN A 55 -18.12 4.82 10.98
CA GLN A 55 -16.74 4.46 11.30
C GLN A 55 -15.76 5.60 10.94
N ILE A 56 -15.91 6.20 9.75
CA ILE A 56 -15.10 7.35 9.33
C ILE A 56 -15.33 8.54 10.26
N GLY A 57 -16.58 8.82 10.61
CA GLY A 57 -16.94 9.90 11.54
C GLY A 57 -16.32 9.70 12.92
N ALA A 58 -16.33 8.48 13.46
CA ALA A 58 -15.73 8.18 14.76
C ALA A 58 -14.21 8.41 14.76
N ALA A 59 -13.51 7.99 13.70
CA ALA A 59 -12.08 8.21 13.57
C ALA A 59 -11.73 9.70 13.48
N LEU A 60 -12.50 10.48 12.70
CA LEU A 60 -12.34 11.93 12.60
C LEU A 60 -12.56 12.63 13.95
N ALA A 61 -13.57 12.22 14.72
CA ALA A 61 -13.86 12.80 16.03
C ALA A 61 -12.69 12.58 17.02
N LEU A 62 -12.10 11.38 17.03
CA LEU A 62 -10.93 11.10 17.88
C LEU A 62 -9.73 11.96 17.48
N GLY A 63 -9.47 12.10 16.17
CA GLY A 63 -8.41 12.99 15.68
C GLY A 63 -8.62 14.44 16.12
N ALA A 64 -9.83 14.97 15.96
CA ALA A 64 -10.17 16.34 16.39
C ALA A 64 -10.00 16.54 17.91
N ALA A 65 -10.36 15.54 18.72
CA ALA A 65 -10.19 15.60 20.17
C ALA A 65 -8.71 15.70 20.58
N THR A 66 -7.81 14.94 19.93
CA THR A 66 -6.37 15.01 20.23
C THR A 66 -5.79 16.39 19.92
N LEU A 67 -6.19 16.99 18.79
CA LEU A 67 -5.78 18.35 18.43
C LEU A 67 -6.30 19.39 19.42
N ALA A 68 -7.56 19.27 19.86
CA ALA A 68 -8.14 20.17 20.86
C ALA A 68 -7.38 20.12 22.19
N VAL A 69 -6.93 18.94 22.63
CA VAL A 69 -6.13 18.78 23.85
C VAL A 69 -4.78 19.47 23.74
N GLU A 70 -4.04 19.29 22.63
CA GLU A 70 -2.72 19.94 22.46
C GLU A 70 -2.84 21.47 22.34
N VAL A 71 -3.82 21.96 21.59
CA VAL A 71 -4.10 23.40 21.48
C VAL A 71 -4.50 23.96 22.85
N GLY A 72 -5.37 23.28 23.59
CA GLY A 72 -5.78 23.66 24.94
C GLY A 72 -4.59 23.72 25.90
N LYS A 73 -3.69 22.73 25.85
CA LYS A 73 -2.46 22.68 26.68
C LYS A 73 -1.49 23.82 26.33
N ALA A 74 -1.35 24.15 25.04
CA ALA A 74 -0.52 25.27 24.60
C ALA A 74 -1.09 26.62 25.06
N TRP A 75 -2.42 26.79 24.95
CA TRP A 75 -3.11 27.98 25.43
C TRP A 75 -3.01 28.14 26.95
N LEU A 76 -3.20 27.05 27.71
CA LEU A 76 -3.09 27.05 29.18
C LEU A 76 -1.67 27.43 29.63
N ARG A 77 -0.62 26.91 28.98
CA ARG A 77 0.78 27.29 29.24
C ARG A 77 1.04 28.78 29.01
N ARG A 78 0.46 29.37 27.95
CA ARG A 78 0.56 30.81 27.70
C ARG A 78 -0.15 31.62 28.80
N ARG A 79 -1.32 31.15 29.26
CA ARG A 79 -2.10 31.85 30.29
C ARG A 79 -1.45 31.81 31.68
N MET A 80 -0.78 30.72 32.03
CA MET A 80 -0.14 30.56 33.35
C MET A 80 1.20 31.31 33.49
N GLY A 81 1.69 31.96 32.43
CA GLY A 81 3.01 32.58 32.42
C GLY A 81 4.12 31.53 32.31
N THR A 82 5.05 31.73 31.39
CA THR A 82 6.18 30.80 31.20
C THR A 82 7.23 31.07 32.28
N PRO A 83 7.61 30.12 33.17
CA PRO A 83 8.85 30.26 33.92
C PRO A 83 10.00 30.20 32.90
N ALA A 84 10.89 31.20 32.96
CA ALA A 84 12.04 31.33 32.08
C ALA A 84 12.86 30.03 32.05
N PRO A 85 13.37 29.60 30.87
CA PRO A 85 14.25 28.45 30.81
C PRO A 85 15.53 28.76 31.61
N VAL A 86 15.75 28.02 32.69
CA VAL A 86 17.04 27.99 33.40
C VAL A 86 18.07 27.46 32.40
N ALA A 87 19.17 28.20 32.23
CA ALA A 87 20.24 27.88 31.30
C ALA A 87 20.76 26.43 31.50
N PRO A 88 21.07 25.68 30.43
CA PRO A 88 21.63 24.36 30.58
C PRO A 88 23.04 24.45 31.17
N ILE A 89 23.25 23.65 32.21
CA ILE A 89 24.53 23.40 32.89
C ILE A 89 25.48 22.81 31.84
N THR A 90 26.69 23.37 31.75
CA THR A 90 27.76 22.96 30.84
C THR A 90 28.03 21.46 30.94
N ALA A 91 27.84 20.73 29.84
CA ALA A 91 28.13 19.31 29.78
C ALA A 91 29.64 19.07 29.94
N VAL A 92 30.00 18.24 30.92
CA VAL A 92 31.36 17.73 31.12
C VAL A 92 31.68 16.77 29.97
N THR A 93 32.76 17.04 29.25
CA THR A 93 33.32 16.18 28.21
C THR A 93 33.71 14.83 28.81
N GLN A 94 32.97 13.77 28.51
CA GLN A 94 33.36 12.40 28.83
C GLN A 94 34.38 11.92 27.78
N ASN A 95 35.52 11.41 28.24
CA ASN A 95 36.47 10.69 27.40
C ASN A 95 35.78 9.51 26.72
N PRO A 96 36.11 9.19 25.45
CA PRO A 96 35.52 8.06 24.77
C PRO A 96 36.00 6.76 25.42
N ILE A 97 35.08 6.07 26.10
CA ILE A 97 35.24 4.66 26.46
C ILE A 97 35.02 3.90 25.16
N THR A 98 36.07 3.26 24.65
CA THR A 98 35.98 2.35 23.49
C THR A 98 35.15 1.13 23.91
N PRO A 99 33.95 0.90 23.36
CA PRO A 99 33.21 -0.32 23.67
C PRO A 99 33.84 -1.49 22.92
N ALA A 100 34.06 -2.60 23.61
CA ALA A 100 34.32 -3.88 22.97
C ALA A 100 33.09 -4.25 22.14
N VAL A 101 33.24 -4.27 20.82
CA VAL A 101 32.17 -4.63 19.88
C VAL A 101 32.00 -6.14 19.94
N GLU A 102 31.02 -6.61 20.71
CA GLU A 102 30.52 -7.98 20.55
C GLU A 102 29.83 -8.11 19.18
N PRO A 103 30.03 -9.22 18.45
CA PRO A 103 29.38 -9.42 17.17
C PRO A 103 27.86 -9.56 17.37
N VAL A 104 27.12 -8.60 16.84
CA VAL A 104 25.65 -8.63 16.82
C VAL A 104 25.19 -9.84 16.02
N ARG A 105 24.59 -10.84 16.68
CA ARG A 105 23.94 -11.97 16.00
C ARG A 105 22.60 -11.50 15.46
N VAL A 106 22.49 -11.44 14.14
CA VAL A 106 21.24 -11.04 13.46
C VAL A 106 20.50 -12.29 13.02
N THR A 107 19.48 -12.69 13.77
CA THR A 107 18.58 -13.78 13.38
C THR A 107 17.49 -13.25 12.44
N THR A 108 17.44 -13.76 11.21
CA THR A 108 16.42 -13.36 10.22
C THR A 108 15.28 -14.36 10.22
N THR A 109 14.06 -13.88 10.48
CA THR A 109 12.83 -14.70 10.37
C THR A 109 12.07 -14.29 9.12
N ILE A 110 11.84 -15.24 8.22
CA ILE A 110 11.04 -15.06 7.01
C ILE A 110 9.70 -15.74 7.22
N ILE A 111 8.61 -15.00 7.03
CA ILE A 111 7.24 -15.53 7.11
C ILE A 111 6.62 -15.42 5.72
N SER A 112 6.28 -16.56 5.10
CA SER A 112 5.49 -16.61 3.87
C SER A 112 4.09 -17.09 4.18
N GLN A 113 3.10 -16.33 3.75
CA GLN A 113 1.69 -16.66 3.91
C GLN A 113 1.03 -16.73 2.54
N ARG A 114 0.35 -17.84 2.27
CA ARG A 114 -0.51 -18.03 1.10
C ARG A 114 -1.95 -18.19 1.57
N VAL A 115 -2.83 -17.37 1.04
CA VAL A 115 -4.28 -17.46 1.29
C VAL A 115 -4.95 -17.89 0.00
N VAL A 116 -5.68 -19.00 0.05
CA VAL A 116 -6.47 -19.52 -1.06
C VAL A 116 -7.94 -19.43 -0.68
N GLU A 117 -8.70 -18.66 -1.44
CA GLU A 117 -10.13 -18.52 -1.27
C GLU A 117 -10.87 -19.27 -2.37
N ILE A 118 -11.83 -20.10 -1.96
CA ILE A 118 -12.68 -20.89 -2.84
C ILE A 118 -14.08 -20.29 -2.77
N TRP A 119 -14.52 -19.79 -3.92
CA TRP A 119 -15.80 -19.13 -4.10
C TRP A 119 -16.71 -19.98 -4.97
N GLU A 120 -17.96 -20.19 -4.56
CA GLU A 120 -18.99 -20.83 -5.38
C GLU A 120 -20.22 -19.93 -5.42
N ARG A 121 -20.75 -19.68 -6.62
CA ARG A 121 -21.96 -18.85 -6.83
C ARG A 121 -21.91 -17.47 -6.14
N GLY A 122 -20.71 -16.91 -5.98
CA GLY A 122 -20.52 -15.60 -5.36
C GLY A 122 -20.44 -15.62 -3.83
N GLU A 123 -20.56 -16.80 -3.21
CA GLU A 123 -20.34 -16.98 -1.77
C GLU A 123 -18.98 -17.61 -1.52
N LEU A 124 -18.27 -17.10 -0.51
CA LEU A 124 -17.01 -17.68 -0.05
C LEU A 124 -17.30 -18.97 0.70
N VAL A 125 -17.00 -20.10 0.10
CA VAL A 125 -17.28 -21.42 0.68
C VAL A 125 -16.12 -21.89 1.57
N ARG A 126 -14.88 -21.54 1.22
CA ARG A 126 -13.71 -22.00 1.96
C ARG A 126 -12.52 -21.06 1.81
N GLN A 127 -11.80 -20.86 2.91
CA GLN A 127 -10.52 -20.16 2.91
C GLN A 127 -9.46 -21.09 3.52
N VAL A 128 -8.36 -21.30 2.81
CA VAL A 128 -7.22 -22.10 3.25
C VAL A 128 -6.03 -21.16 3.42
N VAL A 129 -5.46 -21.13 4.63
CA VAL A 129 -4.30 -20.30 4.95
C VAL A 129 -3.11 -21.21 5.21
N GLU A 130 -2.13 -21.16 4.31
CA GLU A 130 -0.86 -21.85 4.45
C GLU A 130 0.19 -20.86 4.94
N ARG A 131 0.83 -21.14 6.06
CA ARG A 131 1.88 -20.29 6.64
C ARG A 131 3.17 -21.09 6.82
N HIS A 132 4.24 -20.59 6.22
CA HIS A 132 5.58 -21.12 6.36
C HIS A 132 6.47 -20.11 7.09
N VAL A 133 7.28 -20.60 8.02
CA VAL A 133 8.21 -19.81 8.81
C VAL A 133 9.58 -20.41 8.68
N TRP A 134 10.54 -19.61 8.22
CA TRP A 134 11.94 -19.99 8.17
C TRP A 134 12.74 -19.08 9.09
N ARG A 135 13.63 -19.68 9.88
CA ARG A 135 14.59 -18.96 10.70
C ARG A 135 15.99 -19.24 10.15
N LYS A 136 16.73 -18.17 9.88
CA LYS A 136 18.16 -18.23 9.59
C LYS A 136 18.89 -17.62 10.78
N GLU A 137 19.66 -18.45 11.48
CA GLU A 137 20.52 -18.07 12.61
C GLU A 137 21.90 -17.58 12.14
#